data_AF-A0A7K4B896-F1
#
_entry.id   AF-A0A7K4B896-F1
#
_cell.length_a   1.000
_cell.length_b   1.000
_cell.length_c   1.000
_cell.angle_alpha   90.00
_cell.angle_beta   90.00
_cell.angle_gamma   90.00
#
_symmetry.space_group_name_H-M   'P 1'
#
loop_
_entity.id
_entity.type
_entity.pdbx_description
1 polymer ?
#
loop_
_entity_poly.entity_id
_entity_poly.type
_entity_poly.pdbx_seq_one_letter_code
_entity_poly.pdbx_strand_id
1 'polypeptide(L)'
;MPEEVAKKEQLLQLFANMTGNTKIVEPMKKIHGTLRDSDAVEREIALIMRELLDQGFFKTKLRPIQLAKLICAYYGGKNDTEIARELGDEKLSKTVARARVRMKLFRELDFKMPFDRNQMEHLLVSGKTMKEISEELGISPSTLREYRHVLEAMVDREMDQYLERIRDVMEDRDLTESMTSSATKDAFGESIDITEAELIDIT
;
A
#
# COMPACT_ATOMS: atom_id res chain seq x y z
N MET A 1 -11.47 -8.61 -52.31
CA MET A 1 -11.67 -9.42 -51.09
C MET A 1 -13.01 -9.11 -50.42
N PRO A 2 -14.17 -9.57 -50.94
CA PRO A 2 -15.49 -9.38 -50.30
C PRO A 2 -16.07 -10.66 -49.68
N GLU A 3 -15.55 -11.85 -50.01
CA GLU A 3 -16.16 -13.14 -49.62
C GLU A 3 -15.95 -13.51 -48.14
N GLU A 4 -14.85 -13.10 -47.53
CA GLU A 4 -14.57 -13.44 -46.12
C GLU A 4 -15.47 -12.67 -45.14
N VAL A 5 -15.83 -11.42 -45.47
CA VAL A 5 -16.73 -10.59 -44.66
C VAL A 5 -18.15 -11.19 -44.70
N ALA A 6 -18.61 -11.59 -45.88
CA ALA A 6 -19.92 -12.20 -46.06
C ALA A 6 -20.07 -13.54 -45.32
N LYS A 7 -19.03 -14.40 -45.35
CA LYS A 7 -19.03 -15.66 -44.59
C LYS A 7 -19.07 -15.44 -43.08
N LYS A 8 -18.37 -14.42 -42.59
CA LYS A 8 -18.35 -14.07 -41.15
C LYS A 8 -19.72 -13.56 -40.68
N GLU A 9 -20.39 -12.74 -41.48
CA GLU A 9 -21.74 -12.25 -41.19
C GLU A 9 -22.78 -13.37 -41.20
N GLN A 10 -22.67 -14.32 -42.13
CA GLN A 10 -23.55 -15.49 -42.19
C GLN A 10 -23.38 -16.42 -40.98
N LEU A 11 -22.14 -16.62 -40.52
CA LEU A 11 -21.86 -17.39 -39.30
C LEU A 11 -22.41 -16.71 -38.05
N LEU A 12 -22.32 -15.38 -37.97
CA LEU A 12 -22.88 -14.59 -36.86
C LEU A 12 -24.41 -14.66 -36.80
N GLN A 13 -25.09 -14.62 -37.95
CA GLN A 13 -26.54 -14.75 -38.02
C GLN A 13 -27.04 -16.16 -37.63
N LEU A 14 -26.29 -17.21 -37.97
CA LEU A 14 -26.64 -18.57 -37.58
C LEU A 14 -26.54 -18.78 -36.05
N PHE A 15 -25.52 -18.21 -35.41
CA PHE A 15 -25.34 -18.26 -33.95
C PHE A 15 -26.43 -17.49 -33.19
N ALA A 16 -26.89 -16.36 -33.72
CA ALA A 16 -27.97 -15.57 -33.14
C ALA A 16 -29.32 -16.29 -33.20
N ASN A 17 -29.61 -17.03 -34.27
CA ASN A 17 -30.88 -17.72 -34.45
C ASN A 17 -31.02 -19.03 -33.66
N MET A 18 -29.91 -19.64 -33.22
CA MET A 18 -29.96 -20.88 -32.42
C MET A 18 -30.04 -20.64 -30.90
N THR A 19 -29.73 -19.43 -30.42
CA THR A 19 -29.59 -19.16 -28.98
C THR A 19 -30.60 -18.10 -28.55
N GLY A 20 -31.87 -18.49 -28.46
CA GLY A 20 -33.01 -17.61 -28.16
C GLY A 20 -33.08 -17.02 -26.75
N ASN A 21 -31.95 -16.67 -26.12
CA ASN A 21 -31.83 -15.71 -25.01
C ASN A 21 -30.41 -15.76 -24.41
N THR A 22 -29.46 -15.02 -24.99
CA THR A 22 -28.27 -14.62 -24.25
C THR A 22 -27.98 -13.18 -24.60
N LYS A 23 -28.19 -12.27 -23.64
CA LYS A 23 -27.66 -10.90 -23.71
C LYS A 23 -26.20 -11.01 -24.11
N ILE A 24 -25.89 -10.47 -25.28
CA ILE A 24 -24.53 -10.36 -25.78
C ILE A 24 -23.82 -9.40 -24.84
N VAL A 25 -23.08 -9.93 -23.87
CA VAL A 25 -22.10 -9.17 -23.12
C VAL A 25 -20.92 -8.92 -24.04
N GLU A 26 -20.44 -7.68 -24.08
CA GLU A 26 -19.25 -7.32 -24.85
C GLU A 26 -18.11 -8.28 -24.48
N PRO A 27 -17.34 -8.76 -25.47
CA PRO A 27 -16.21 -9.63 -25.20
C PRO A 27 -15.29 -8.91 -24.22
N MET A 28 -15.04 -9.53 -23.05
CA MET A 28 -14.12 -9.01 -22.05
C MET A 28 -12.84 -8.58 -22.78
N LYS A 29 -12.53 -7.29 -22.69
CA LYS A 29 -11.23 -6.77 -23.08
C LYS A 29 -10.22 -7.66 -22.37
N LYS A 30 -9.40 -8.40 -23.13
CA LYS A 30 -8.20 -9.03 -22.59
C LYS A 30 -7.31 -7.87 -22.14
N ILE A 31 -7.53 -7.40 -20.92
CA ILE A 31 -6.56 -6.64 -20.16
C ILE A 31 -5.37 -7.59 -20.04
N HIS A 32 -4.44 -7.47 -20.98
CA HIS A 32 -3.09 -7.99 -20.79
C HIS A 32 -2.67 -7.51 -19.42
N GLY A 33 -2.26 -8.42 -18.53
CA GLY A 33 -1.98 -8.16 -17.12
C GLY A 33 -1.32 -6.79 -16.96
N THR A 34 -2.14 -5.79 -16.70
CA THR A 34 -1.68 -4.43 -16.55
C THR A 34 -1.02 -4.44 -15.20
N LEU A 35 0.21 -3.90 -15.14
CA LEU A 35 0.85 -3.45 -13.92
C LEU A 35 -0.20 -3.20 -12.84
N ARG A 36 -0.02 -3.73 -11.62
CA ARG A 36 -0.73 -3.15 -10.48
C ARG A 36 -0.28 -1.69 -10.43
N ASP A 37 -1.02 -0.81 -11.11
CA ASP A 37 -0.81 0.63 -11.06
C ASP A 37 -0.82 0.99 -9.58
N SER A 38 0.04 1.91 -9.13
CA SER A 38 0.08 2.35 -7.72
C SER A 38 -1.32 2.65 -7.17
N ASP A 39 -2.20 3.17 -8.02
CA ASP A 39 -3.61 3.42 -7.74
C ASP A 39 -4.45 2.16 -7.45
N ALA A 40 -4.16 1.03 -8.11
CA ALA A 40 -4.83 -0.24 -7.86
C ALA A 40 -4.44 -0.80 -6.48
N VAL A 41 -3.16 -0.73 -6.13
CA VAL A 41 -2.64 -1.11 -4.81
C VAL A 41 -3.25 -0.25 -3.70
N GLU A 42 -3.28 1.07 -3.90
CA GLU A 42 -3.93 2.00 -2.97
C GLU A 42 -5.42 1.68 -2.77
N ARG A 43 -6.14 1.33 -3.84
CA ARG A 43 -7.56 0.95 -3.74
C ARG A 43 -7.75 -0.35 -2.95
N GLU A 44 -6.91 -1.35 -3.17
CA GLU A 44 -6.96 -2.61 -2.44
C GLU A 44 -6.69 -2.41 -0.94
N ILE A 45 -5.64 -1.67 -0.60
CA ILE A 45 -5.35 -1.28 0.78
C ILE A 45 -6.49 -0.45 1.39
N ALA A 46 -7.12 0.43 0.61
CA ALA A 46 -8.27 1.21 1.09
C ALA A 46 -9.48 0.35 1.46
N LEU A 47 -9.68 -0.80 0.79
CA LEU A 47 -10.74 -1.76 1.15
C LEU A 47 -10.43 -2.42 2.50
N ILE A 48 -9.19 -2.86 2.69
CA ILE A 48 -8.72 -3.43 3.97
C ILE A 48 -8.87 -2.39 5.09
N MET A 49 -8.47 -1.14 4.84
CA MET A 49 -8.62 -0.03 5.79
C MET A 49 -10.08 0.26 6.15
N ARG A 50 -11.01 0.11 5.20
CA ARG A 50 -12.43 0.27 5.48
C ARG A 50 -12.93 -0.85 6.40
N GLU A 51 -12.63 -2.11 6.08
CA GLU A 51 -12.96 -3.25 6.94
C GLU A 51 -12.46 -3.04 8.36
N LEU A 52 -11.20 -2.61 8.50
CA LEU A 52 -10.55 -2.33 9.77
C LEU A 52 -11.26 -1.21 10.55
N LEU A 53 -11.64 -0.11 9.89
CA LEU A 53 -12.37 1.00 10.52
C LEU A 53 -13.78 0.58 10.93
N ASP A 54 -14.43 -0.28 10.14
CA ASP A 54 -15.76 -0.81 10.44
C ASP A 54 -15.74 -1.72 11.68
N GLN A 55 -14.65 -2.47 11.91
CA GLN A 55 -14.43 -3.22 13.15
C GLN A 55 -14.17 -2.33 14.37
N GLY A 56 -13.80 -1.07 14.16
CA GLY A 56 -13.65 -0.09 15.25
C GLY A 56 -12.36 -0.20 16.06
N PHE A 57 -11.33 -0.90 15.57
CA PHE A 57 -10.02 -1.04 16.25
C PHE A 57 -9.41 0.32 16.64
N PHE A 58 -9.57 1.34 15.80
CA PHE A 58 -9.19 2.69 16.15
C PHE A 58 -10.03 3.78 15.49
N LYS A 59 -9.99 4.97 16.09
CA LYS A 59 -10.67 6.17 15.59
C LYS A 59 -9.65 7.13 14.98
N THR A 60 -9.93 7.59 13.77
CA THR A 60 -9.12 8.58 13.05
C THR A 60 -10.00 9.55 12.29
N LYS A 61 -9.44 10.71 11.93
CA LYS A 61 -10.07 11.69 11.04
C LYS A 61 -9.80 11.40 9.56
N LEU A 62 -8.87 10.50 9.27
CA LEU A 62 -8.46 10.15 7.91
C LEU A 62 -9.44 9.15 7.29
N ARG A 63 -9.80 9.38 6.03
CA ARG A 63 -10.63 8.45 5.24
C ARG A 63 -9.82 7.20 4.85
N PRO A 64 -10.46 6.05 4.55
CA PRO A 64 -9.77 4.83 4.16
C PRO A 64 -8.74 5.02 3.04
N ILE A 65 -9.08 5.81 2.01
CA ILE A 65 -8.16 6.13 0.90
C ILE A 65 -6.95 6.96 1.35
N GLN A 66 -7.12 7.83 2.36
CA GLN A 66 -6.01 8.61 2.91
C GLN A 66 -5.10 7.74 3.78
N LEU A 67 -5.66 6.75 4.47
CA LEU A 67 -4.88 5.75 5.20
C LEU A 67 -4.08 4.86 4.25
N ALA A 68 -4.68 4.44 3.12
CA ALA A 68 -3.96 3.69 2.09
C ALA A 68 -2.77 4.48 1.53
N LYS A 69 -2.98 5.76 1.18
CA LYS A 69 -1.88 6.66 0.75
C LYS A 69 -0.79 6.81 1.82
N LEU A 70 -1.18 6.94 3.08
CA LEU A 70 -0.23 7.00 4.21
C LEU A 70 0.62 5.73 4.26
N ILE A 71 0.03 4.55 4.10
CA ILE A 71 0.76 3.28 4.08
C ILE A 71 1.74 3.22 2.91
N CYS A 72 1.26 3.47 1.69
CA CYS A 72 2.10 3.41 0.49
C CYS A 72 3.28 4.39 0.60
N ALA A 73 3.02 5.62 1.07
CA ALA A 73 4.07 6.61 1.27
C ALA A 73 5.03 6.26 2.41
N TYR A 74 4.55 5.61 3.47
CA TYR A 74 5.38 5.10 4.57
C TYR A 74 6.34 4.00 4.09
N TYR A 75 5.85 3.00 3.35
CA TYR A 75 6.70 1.97 2.74
C TYR A 75 7.63 2.54 1.68
N GLY A 76 7.25 3.64 1.02
CA GLY A 76 8.13 4.44 0.16
C GLY A 76 9.18 5.27 0.92
N GLY A 77 9.28 5.17 2.25
CA GLY A 77 10.31 5.84 3.07
C GLY A 77 10.04 7.31 3.38
N LYS A 78 8.88 7.86 3.03
CA LYS A 78 8.57 9.29 3.22
C LYS A 78 8.38 9.64 4.70
N ASN A 79 8.66 10.88 5.07
CA ASN A 79 8.45 11.36 6.44
C ASN A 79 7.00 11.81 6.71
N ASP A 80 6.58 11.89 7.97
CA ASP A 80 5.19 12.20 8.34
C ASP A 80 4.72 13.59 7.83
N THR A 81 5.64 14.54 7.66
CA THR A 81 5.38 15.85 7.06
C THR A 81 5.18 15.77 5.54
N GLU A 82 5.96 14.95 4.86
CA GLU A 82 5.85 14.72 3.41
C GLU A 82 4.56 13.98 3.09
N ILE A 83 4.23 12.95 3.87
CA ILE A 83 2.96 12.23 3.79
C ILE A 83 1.78 13.18 3.99
N ALA A 84 1.85 14.07 4.99
CA ALA A 84 0.79 15.06 5.23
C ALA A 84 0.62 16.02 4.04
N ARG A 85 1.73 16.45 3.42
CA ARG A 85 1.72 17.29 2.22
C ARG A 85 1.06 16.57 1.03
N GLU A 86 1.34 15.28 0.84
CA GLU A 86 0.72 14.47 -0.21
C GLU A 86 -0.77 14.22 0.02
N LEU A 87 -1.20 14.17 1.28
CA LEU A 87 -2.62 14.14 1.65
C LEU A 87 -3.32 15.50 1.44
N GLY A 88 -2.56 16.56 1.13
CA GLY A 88 -3.06 17.89 0.79
C GLY A 88 -3.08 18.89 1.95
N ASP A 89 -2.61 18.52 3.15
CA ASP A 89 -2.54 19.44 4.29
C ASP A 89 -1.39 19.09 5.25
N GLU A 90 -0.37 19.95 5.28
CA GLU A 90 0.81 19.81 6.14
C GLU A 90 0.45 19.84 7.64
N LYS A 91 -0.66 20.49 8.02
CA LYS A 91 -1.16 20.51 9.41
C LYS A 91 -1.64 19.14 9.89
N LEU A 92 -1.84 18.19 8.97
CA LEU A 92 -2.21 16.81 9.31
C LEU A 92 -1.02 15.97 9.78
N SER A 93 0.21 16.47 9.77
CA SER A 93 1.41 15.74 10.25
C SER A 93 1.21 15.05 11.60
N LYS A 94 0.64 15.74 12.60
CA LYS A 94 0.33 15.14 13.91
C LYS A 94 -0.75 14.05 13.83
N THR A 95 -1.71 14.18 12.92
CA THR A 95 -2.76 13.18 12.69
C THR A 95 -2.20 11.95 11.99
N VAL A 96 -1.31 12.16 11.01
CA VAL A 96 -0.56 11.11 10.30
C VAL A 96 0.29 10.31 11.29
N ALA A 97 1.10 10.97 12.12
CA ALA A 97 1.92 10.32 13.14
C ALA A 97 1.08 9.46 14.10
N ARG A 98 -0.06 9.98 14.57
CA ARG A 98 -0.99 9.22 15.43
C ARG A 98 -1.62 8.03 14.72
N ALA A 99 -2.06 8.19 13.48
CA ALA A 99 -2.63 7.10 12.69
C ALA A 99 -1.58 6.01 12.45
N ARG A 100 -0.35 6.40 12.11
CA ARG A 100 0.80 5.53 11.88
C ARG A 100 1.10 4.65 13.10
N VAL A 101 1.21 5.26 14.28
CA VAL A 101 1.41 4.53 15.56
C VAL A 101 0.28 3.55 15.83
N ARG A 102 -0.98 3.96 15.61
CA ARG A 102 -2.15 3.08 15.80
C ARG A 102 -2.20 1.92 14.81
N MET A 103 -1.62 2.08 13.63
CA MET A 103 -1.49 1.04 12.61
C MET A 103 -0.22 0.22 12.79
N LYS A 104 0.50 0.37 13.92
CA LYS A 104 1.76 -0.32 14.22
C LYS A 104 2.89 -0.09 13.21
N LEU A 105 2.83 0.99 12.46
CA LEU A 105 3.85 1.36 11.49
C LEU A 105 4.97 2.15 12.18
N PHE A 106 5.75 1.49 13.05
CA PHE A 106 6.73 2.17 13.90
C PHE A 106 8.05 2.48 13.19
N ARG A 107 8.62 3.65 13.49
CA ARG A 107 9.99 4.04 13.15
C ARG A 107 10.88 3.94 14.39
N GLU A 108 12.18 3.88 14.18
CA GLU A 108 13.17 3.89 15.28
C GLU A 108 12.98 5.08 16.24
N LEU A 109 12.63 6.25 15.69
CA LEU A 109 12.39 7.47 16.46
C LEU A 109 11.23 7.34 17.47
N ASP A 110 10.24 6.48 17.21
CA ASP A 110 9.11 6.29 18.13
C ASP A 110 9.53 5.54 19.41
N PHE A 111 10.62 4.79 19.34
CA PHE A 111 11.17 4.03 20.46
C PHE A 111 12.21 4.80 21.26
N LYS A 112 12.54 6.05 20.87
CA LYS A 112 13.51 6.90 21.55
C LYS A 112 12.91 7.54 22.81
N MET A 113 12.43 6.69 23.73
CA MET A 113 11.92 7.10 25.03
C MET A 113 13.07 7.53 25.94
N PRO A 114 12.94 8.64 26.70
CA PRO A 114 13.96 9.08 27.65
C PRO A 114 13.99 8.29 28.97
N PHE A 115 13.16 7.25 29.09
CA PHE A 115 12.97 6.44 30.28
C PHE A 115 12.97 4.95 29.92
N ASP A 116 13.11 4.09 30.94
CA ASP A 116 13.02 2.65 30.73
C ASP A 116 11.57 2.23 30.45
N ARG A 117 11.40 1.48 29.35
CA ARG A 117 10.12 0.91 28.94
C ARG A 117 9.50 0.06 30.04
N ASN A 118 10.29 -0.76 30.72
CA ASN A 118 9.77 -1.67 31.75
C ASN A 118 9.18 -0.89 32.93
N GLN A 119 9.80 0.26 33.26
CA GLN A 119 9.31 1.16 34.29
C GLN A 119 7.92 1.73 33.90
N MET A 120 7.74 2.15 32.65
CA MET A 120 6.44 2.64 32.18
C MET A 120 5.37 1.55 32.19
N GLU A 121 5.68 0.34 31.74
CA GLU A 121 4.73 -0.79 31.75
C GLU A 121 4.29 -1.14 33.18
N HIS A 122 5.23 -1.21 34.13
CA HIS A 122 4.92 -1.41 35.54
C HIS A 122 4.02 -0.30 36.10
N LEU A 123 4.30 0.96 35.76
CA LEU A 123 3.50 2.10 36.23
C LEU A 123 2.08 2.10 35.65
N LEU A 124 1.92 1.70 34.39
CA LEU A 124 0.60 1.56 33.76
C LEU A 124 -0.23 0.44 34.40
N VAL A 125 0.40 -0.67 34.79
CA VAL A 125 -0.27 -1.79 35.49
C VAL A 125 -0.58 -1.44 36.95
N SER A 126 0.23 -0.58 37.58
CA SER A 126 0.07 -0.19 39.00
C SER A 126 -1.20 0.61 39.30
N GLY A 127 -1.98 1.00 38.28
CA GLY A 127 -3.24 1.73 38.44
C GLY A 127 -3.09 3.21 38.84
N LYS A 128 -1.85 3.73 38.85
CA LYS A 128 -1.56 5.15 39.08
C LYS A 128 -2.22 6.03 38.02
N THR A 129 -2.54 7.26 38.40
CA THR A 129 -3.10 8.25 37.47
C THR A 129 -2.04 8.72 36.48
N MET A 130 -2.46 9.17 35.29
CA MET A 130 -1.54 9.67 34.27
C MET A 130 -0.66 10.83 34.77
N LYS A 131 -1.14 11.60 35.75
CA LYS A 131 -0.38 12.69 36.36
C LYS A 131 0.77 12.16 37.22
N GLU A 132 0.48 11.21 38.10
CA GLU A 132 1.49 10.58 38.96
C GLU A 132 2.56 9.86 38.14
N ILE A 133 2.14 9.10 37.11
CA ILE A 133 3.07 8.42 36.20
C ILE A 133 3.96 9.45 35.47
N SER A 134 3.40 10.58 35.06
CA SER A 134 4.16 11.63 34.38
C SER A 134 5.20 12.30 35.30
N GLU A 135 4.84 12.53 36.57
CA GLU A 135 5.75 13.10 37.57
C GLU A 135 6.88 12.13 37.93
N GLU A 136 6.57 10.84 38.05
CA GLU A 136 7.55 9.79 38.37
C GLU A 136 8.54 9.51 37.23
N LEU A 137 8.08 9.59 35.98
CA LEU A 137 8.92 9.45 34.79
C LEU A 137 9.58 10.77 34.36
N GLY A 138 9.23 11.90 34.98
CA GLY A 138 9.77 13.22 34.65
C GLY A 138 9.41 13.72 33.24
N ILE A 139 8.27 13.29 32.70
CA ILE A 139 7.80 13.67 31.34
C ILE A 139 6.46 14.39 31.38
N SER A 140 6.11 15.06 30.28
CA SER A 140 4.79 15.69 30.19
C SER A 140 3.67 14.63 30.08
N PRO A 141 2.46 14.89 30.60
CA PRO A 141 1.29 14.01 30.41
C PRO A 141 0.92 13.80 28.94
N SER A 142 1.24 14.76 28.08
CA SER A 142 1.02 14.67 26.63
C SER A 142 1.94 13.65 26.00
N THR A 143 3.23 13.69 26.33
CA THR A 143 4.26 12.75 25.88
C THR A 143 3.97 11.34 26.40
N LEU A 144 3.58 11.21 27.67
CA LEU A 144 3.17 9.93 28.26
C LEU A 144 2.03 9.27 27.46
N ARG A 145 1.04 10.06 27.02
CA ARG A 145 -0.08 9.57 26.23
C ARG A 145 0.34 9.03 24.86
N GLU A 146 1.31 9.67 24.23
CA GLU A 146 1.84 9.24 22.94
C GLU A 146 2.56 7.88 23.08
N TYR A 147 3.46 7.76 24.05
CA TYR A 147 4.15 6.49 24.32
C TYR A 147 3.20 5.38 24.78
N ARG A 148 2.16 5.71 25.55
CA ARG A 148 1.12 4.75 25.92
C ARG A 148 0.46 4.12 24.70
N HIS A 149 0.12 4.93 23.68
CA HIS A 149 -0.45 4.40 22.45
C HIS A 149 0.52 3.52 21.67
N VAL A 150 1.82 3.80 21.72
CA VAL A 150 2.85 2.92 21.13
C VAL A 150 2.88 1.57 21.84
N LEU A 151 2.87 1.55 23.18
CA LEU A 151 2.87 0.31 23.96
C LEU A 151 1.59 -0.50 23.77
N GLU A 152 0.42 0.15 23.83
CA GLU A 152 -0.88 -0.48 23.58
C GLU A 152 -0.92 -1.13 22.19
N ALA A 153 -0.50 -0.40 21.16
CA ALA A 153 -0.46 -0.89 19.79
C ALA A 153 0.52 -2.07 19.61
N MET A 154 1.57 -2.16 20.43
CA MET A 154 2.53 -3.28 20.34
C MET A 154 2.00 -4.58 20.98
N VAL A 155 1.15 -4.48 22.00
CA VAL A 155 0.58 -5.65 22.71
C VAL A 155 -0.67 -6.17 22.00
N ASP A 156 -1.44 -5.27 21.41
CA ASP A 156 -2.59 -5.64 20.59
C ASP A 156 -2.15 -6.64 19.51
N ARG A 157 -2.95 -7.69 19.25
CA ARG A 157 -2.72 -8.67 18.19
C ARG A 157 -3.88 -8.76 17.20
N GLU A 158 -4.99 -8.10 17.49
CA GLU A 158 -6.22 -8.21 16.69
C GLU A 158 -6.03 -7.61 15.28
N MET A 159 -5.13 -6.62 15.20
CA MET A 159 -4.76 -5.96 13.96
C MET A 159 -3.75 -6.73 13.10
N ASP A 160 -3.11 -7.78 13.61
CA ASP A 160 -1.97 -8.43 12.95
C ASP A 160 -2.38 -9.06 11.61
N GLN A 161 -3.56 -9.69 11.55
CA GLN A 161 -4.12 -10.26 10.32
C GLN A 161 -4.30 -9.22 9.20
N TYR A 162 -4.62 -7.97 9.56
CA TYR A 162 -4.79 -6.90 8.58
C TYR A 162 -3.43 -6.37 8.12
N LEU A 163 -2.46 -6.29 9.01
CA LEU A 163 -1.10 -5.87 8.69
C LEU A 163 -0.39 -6.90 7.80
N GLU A 164 -0.63 -8.19 8.02
CA GLU A 164 -0.16 -9.28 7.17
C GLU A 164 -0.77 -9.15 5.77
N ARG A 165 -2.10 -9.02 5.65
CA ARG A 165 -2.76 -8.78 4.35
C ARG A 165 -2.22 -7.56 3.61
N ILE A 166 -1.95 -6.46 4.33
CA ILE A 166 -1.37 -5.25 3.73
C ILE A 166 0.07 -5.51 3.27
N ARG A 167 0.85 -6.25 4.05
CA ARG A 167 2.21 -6.65 3.66
C ARG A 167 2.17 -7.49 2.39
N ASP A 168 1.30 -8.48 2.29
CA ASP A 168 1.17 -9.33 1.09
C ASP A 168 0.87 -8.49 -0.16
N VAL A 169 -0.08 -7.55 -0.05
CA VAL A 169 -0.43 -6.63 -1.14
C VAL A 169 0.75 -5.74 -1.55
N MET A 170 1.58 -5.33 -0.58
CA MET A 170 2.77 -4.51 -0.83
C MET A 170 3.95 -5.32 -1.40
N GLU A 171 4.16 -6.55 -0.94
CA GLU A 171 5.21 -7.44 -1.48
C GLU A 171 4.92 -7.78 -2.94
N ASP A 172 3.67 -8.06 -3.29
CA ASP A 172 3.27 -8.25 -4.68
C ASP A 172 3.55 -7.02 -5.57
N ARG A 173 3.40 -5.80 -5.01
CA ARG A 173 3.73 -4.55 -5.71
C ARG A 173 5.24 -4.47 -5.94
N ASP A 174 6.05 -4.69 -4.91
CA ASP A 174 7.51 -4.60 -5.01
C ASP A 174 8.08 -5.68 -5.96
N LEU A 175 7.51 -6.89 -5.96
CA LEU A 175 7.79 -7.95 -6.94
C LEU A 175 7.46 -7.49 -8.37
N THR A 176 6.32 -6.82 -8.56
CA THR A 176 5.93 -6.29 -9.88
C THR A 176 6.86 -5.16 -10.35
N GLU A 177 7.26 -4.25 -9.46
CA GLU A 177 8.20 -3.15 -9.76
C GLU A 177 9.62 -3.67 -10.07
N SER A 178 10.10 -4.70 -9.37
CA SER A 178 11.42 -5.30 -9.63
C SER A 178 11.49 -6.08 -10.94
N MET A 179 10.43 -6.82 -11.30
CA MET A 179 10.35 -7.51 -12.60
C MET A 179 10.29 -6.53 -13.77
N THR A 180 9.57 -5.41 -13.62
CA THR A 180 9.46 -4.38 -14.67
C THR A 180 10.74 -3.57 -14.85
N SER A 181 11.43 -3.21 -13.76
CA SER A 181 12.74 -2.54 -13.83
C SER A 181 13.84 -3.42 -14.44
N SER A 182 13.75 -4.74 -14.28
CA SER A 182 14.68 -5.69 -14.92
C SER A 182 14.35 -5.89 -16.42
N ALA A 183 13.07 -6.07 -16.77
CA ALA A 183 12.64 -6.23 -18.16
C ALA A 183 12.88 -4.98 -19.02
N THR A 184 12.80 -3.78 -18.45
CA THR A 184 13.12 -2.52 -19.15
C THR A 184 14.62 -2.29 -19.32
N LYS A 185 15.47 -2.89 -18.47
CA LYS A 185 16.94 -2.83 -18.61
C LYS A 185 17.48 -3.78 -19.66
N ASP A 186 16.89 -4.96 -19.82
CA ASP A 186 17.35 -5.93 -20.82
C ASP A 186 16.83 -5.60 -22.24
N ALA A 187 15.70 -4.90 -22.37
CA ALA A 187 15.13 -4.53 -23.68
C ALA A 187 15.89 -3.41 -24.43
N PHE A 188 16.90 -2.79 -23.81
CA PHE A 188 17.72 -1.74 -24.43
C PHE A 188 19.18 -2.16 -24.74
N GLY A 189 19.57 -3.40 -24.39
CA GLY A 189 20.95 -3.88 -24.53
C GLY A 189 21.24 -4.72 -25.77
N GLU A 190 20.23 -5.15 -26.53
CA GLU A 190 20.39 -6.20 -27.56
C GLU A 190 20.04 -5.71 -28.99
N SER A 191 20.36 -4.47 -29.33
CA SER A 191 20.08 -3.93 -30.68
C SER A 191 21.18 -3.09 -31.32
N ILE A 192 22.46 -3.29 -30.96
CA ILE A 192 23.59 -2.83 -31.75
C ILE A 192 24.64 -3.94 -31.73
N ASP A 193 24.69 -4.75 -32.79
CA ASP A 193 25.92 -5.38 -33.33
C ASP A 193 25.60 -6.31 -34.51
N ILE A 194 25.03 -5.75 -35.58
CA ILE A 194 25.02 -6.39 -36.90
C ILE A 194 25.02 -5.31 -37.98
N THR A 195 26.19 -4.71 -38.24
CA THR A 195 26.66 -4.26 -39.57
C THR A 195 28.09 -3.71 -39.45
N GLU A 196 29.08 -4.55 -39.13
CA GLU A 196 30.48 -4.19 -39.43
C GLU A 196 31.33 -5.46 -39.61
N ALA A 197 31.02 -6.20 -40.67
CA ALA A 197 31.87 -7.27 -41.18
C ALA A 197 31.81 -7.28 -42.70
N GLU A 198 32.08 -6.13 -43.33
CA GLU A 198 32.37 -6.10 -44.76
C GLU A 198 33.27 -4.89 -45.06
N LEU A 199 34.55 -5.04 -44.73
CA LEU A 199 35.66 -4.38 -45.41
C LEU A 199 36.96 -4.99 -44.88
N ILE A 200 37.89 -5.26 -45.80
CA ILE A 200 39.21 -5.89 -45.65
C ILE A 200 39.18 -7.42 -45.83
N ASP A 201 39.09 -7.87 -47.09
CA ASP A 201 40.30 -8.37 -47.78
C ASP A 201 39.98 -8.63 -49.26
N ILE A 202 40.50 -7.78 -50.16
CA ILE A 202 40.75 -8.16 -51.54
C ILE A 202 42.15 -7.64 -51.88
N THR A 203 43.08 -8.58 -51.89
CA THR A 203 44.41 -8.57 -52.54
C THR A 203 44.37 -8.10 -53.98
#